data_AF-A0A940AM41-F1
#
_entry.id   AF-A0A940AM41-F1
#
_cell.length_a   1.000
_cell.length_b   1.000
_cell.length_c   1.000
_cell.angle_alpha   90.00
_cell.angle_beta   90.00
_cell.angle_gamma   90.00
#
_symmetry.space_group_name_H-M   'P 1'
#
loop_
_entity.id
_entity.type
_entity.pdbx_description
1 polymer ?
#
loop_
_entity_poly.entity_id
_entity_poly.type
_entity_poly.pdbx_seq_one_letter_code
_entity_poly.pdbx_strand_id
1 'polypeptide(L)'
;MTDIELKEFLKFITQEYSENEWIEYKHNFHSKEEIGERISALSNSACLNNKPFAYLIYGIEDGTRKILGTDFRAFTKKVGNDELEIWLRMHISPRIDYETIEFDYAENVHISMYKIPAAGRQPVAFNNKTYVRVNSVTKFLSEFPEKEAKNWRNTTTQNFEEEIAKENVEKSAVFDLLDTQLYFDLMQLPYPTDQNGVIERFEKEKLIITNKDKYSITNLGAILFAKRL
;
A
#
# COMPACT_ATOMS: atom_id res chain seq x y z
N MET A 1 16.05 0.74 -4.62
CA MET A 1 16.69 -0.58 -4.62
C MET A 1 17.84 -0.53 -5.61
N THR A 2 18.96 -1.19 -5.31
CA THR A 2 20.06 -1.37 -6.26
C THR A 2 19.74 -2.50 -7.24
N ASP A 3 20.41 -2.54 -8.39
CA ASP A 3 20.25 -3.63 -9.37
C ASP A 3 20.52 -5.02 -8.78
N ILE A 4 21.42 -5.11 -7.79
CA ILE A 4 21.73 -6.38 -7.09
C ILE A 4 20.52 -6.82 -6.25
N GLU A 5 19.96 -5.91 -5.46
CA GLU A 5 18.76 -6.17 -4.65
C GLU A 5 17.56 -6.57 -5.52
N LEU A 6 17.40 -5.95 -6.68
CA LEU A 6 16.33 -6.26 -7.63
C LEU A 6 16.48 -7.67 -8.23
N LYS A 7 17.70 -8.09 -8.55
CA LYS A 7 17.97 -9.45 -9.04
C LYS A 7 17.71 -10.50 -7.97
N GLU A 8 18.14 -10.27 -6.73
CA GLU A 8 17.87 -11.15 -5.60
C GLU A 8 16.37 -11.24 -5.31
N PHE A 9 15.68 -10.10 -5.31
CA PHE A 9 14.22 -10.04 -5.17
C PHE A 9 13.51 -10.86 -6.26
N LEU A 10 13.88 -10.68 -7.54
CA LEU A 10 13.30 -11.40 -8.67
C LEU A 10 13.49 -12.92 -8.54
N LYS A 11 14.68 -13.34 -8.13
CA LYS A 11 15.00 -14.76 -7.89
C LYS A 11 14.17 -15.33 -6.74
N PHE A 12 14.02 -14.58 -5.65
CA PHE A 12 13.22 -14.98 -4.50
C PHE A 12 11.74 -15.18 -4.89
N ILE A 13 11.12 -14.19 -5.53
CA ILE A 13 9.68 -14.26 -5.84
C ILE A 13 9.32 -15.33 -6.87
N THR A 14 10.22 -15.60 -7.84
CA THR A 14 9.99 -16.63 -8.86
C THR A 14 10.08 -18.05 -8.31
N GLN A 15 10.85 -18.25 -7.24
CA GLN A 15 11.01 -19.55 -6.56
C GLN A 15 9.91 -19.79 -5.52
N GLU A 16 9.59 -18.78 -4.70
CA GLU A 16 8.72 -18.95 -3.53
C GLU A 16 7.22 -18.87 -3.85
N TYR A 17 6.83 -18.09 -4.86
CA TYR A 17 5.41 -17.80 -5.08
C TYR A 17 4.90 -18.42 -6.38
N SER A 18 4.24 -19.58 -6.24
CA SER A 18 3.70 -20.29 -7.38
C SER A 18 2.32 -19.82 -7.84
N GLU A 19 1.43 -19.56 -6.89
CA GLU A 19 0.10 -19.06 -7.17
C GLU A 19 -0.21 -18.01 -6.12
N ASN A 20 -0.27 -16.76 -6.54
CA ASN A 20 -0.61 -15.67 -5.65
C ASN A 20 -1.37 -14.58 -6.41
N GLU A 21 -2.23 -13.87 -5.70
CA GLU A 21 -3.12 -12.88 -6.30
C GLU A 21 -2.48 -11.47 -6.39
N TRP A 22 -1.24 -11.28 -5.91
CA TRP A 22 -0.59 -9.96 -5.81
C TRP A 22 0.71 -9.83 -6.64
N ILE A 23 1.16 -10.89 -7.30
CA ILE A 23 2.25 -10.89 -8.28
C ILE A 23 1.69 -11.46 -9.58
N GLU A 24 1.97 -10.78 -10.69
CA GLU A 24 1.66 -11.27 -12.02
C GLU A 24 2.88 -11.21 -12.92
N TYR A 25 3.17 -12.33 -13.57
CA TYR A 25 4.28 -12.49 -14.51
C TYR A 25 3.77 -12.43 -15.94
N LYS A 26 4.45 -11.65 -16.78
CA LYS A 26 4.22 -11.63 -18.23
C LYS A 26 5.52 -11.70 -18.97
N HIS A 27 5.50 -12.37 -20.11
CA HIS A 27 6.67 -12.38 -20.97
C HIS A 27 6.87 -11.00 -21.60
N ASN A 28 5.82 -10.44 -22.22
CA ASN A 28 5.92 -9.17 -22.95
C ASN A 28 4.65 -8.31 -22.85
N PHE A 29 4.75 -7.06 -23.31
CA PHE A 29 3.65 -6.11 -23.49
C PHE A 29 2.63 -6.63 -24.49
N HIS A 30 1.36 -6.54 -24.10
CA HIS A 30 0.22 -6.86 -24.95
C HIS A 30 -0.56 -5.60 -25.33
N SER A 31 -1.13 -4.91 -24.34
CA SER A 31 -1.84 -3.66 -24.56
C SER A 31 -1.76 -2.74 -23.34
N LYS A 32 -2.02 -1.46 -23.57
CA LYS A 32 -2.10 -0.44 -22.52
C LYS A 32 -3.33 -0.67 -21.62
N GLU A 33 -4.44 -1.15 -22.20
CA GLU A 33 -5.66 -1.49 -21.47
C GLU A 33 -5.39 -2.63 -20.48
N GLU A 34 -4.68 -3.68 -20.91
CA GLU A 34 -4.34 -4.82 -20.05
C GLU A 34 -3.47 -4.42 -18.86
N ILE A 35 -2.54 -3.47 -19.05
CA ILE A 35 -1.75 -2.92 -17.93
C ILE A 35 -2.67 -2.21 -16.94
N GLY A 36 -3.57 -1.35 -17.43
CA GLY A 36 -4.50 -0.62 -16.57
C GLY A 36 -5.40 -1.53 -15.76
N GLU A 37 -6.01 -2.54 -16.41
CA GLU A 37 -6.84 -3.55 -15.75
C GLU A 37 -6.06 -4.31 -14.67
N ARG A 38 -4.79 -4.63 -14.94
CA ARG A 38 -3.93 -5.35 -13.99
C ARG A 38 -3.46 -4.50 -12.83
N ILE A 39 -3.12 -3.24 -13.06
CA ILE A 39 -2.77 -2.33 -11.97
C ILE A 39 -3.94 -2.23 -10.99
N SER A 40 -5.17 -2.08 -11.50
CA SER A 40 -6.40 -2.12 -10.69
C SER A 40 -6.55 -3.47 -9.96
N ALA A 41 -6.44 -4.59 -10.68
CA ALA A 41 -6.59 -5.93 -10.11
C ALA A 41 -5.59 -6.23 -9.00
N LEU A 42 -4.32 -5.93 -9.24
CA LEU A 42 -3.21 -6.20 -8.32
C LEU A 42 -3.25 -5.31 -7.08
N SER A 43 -3.58 -4.02 -7.22
CA SER A 43 -3.73 -3.11 -6.07
C SER A 43 -4.86 -3.57 -5.13
N ASN A 44 -6.01 -3.96 -5.70
CA ASN A 44 -7.14 -4.49 -4.92
C ASN A 44 -6.82 -5.84 -4.29
N SER A 45 -6.18 -6.75 -5.03
CA SER A 45 -5.78 -8.06 -4.50
C SER A 45 -4.72 -7.95 -3.40
N ALA A 46 -3.76 -7.02 -3.48
CA ALA A 46 -2.80 -6.79 -2.41
C ALA A 46 -3.49 -6.32 -1.11
N CYS A 47 -4.48 -5.43 -1.21
CA CYS A 47 -5.30 -5.03 -0.06
C CYS A 47 -6.02 -6.25 0.56
N LEU A 48 -6.63 -7.11 -0.27
CA LEU A 48 -7.33 -8.31 0.21
C LEU A 48 -6.43 -9.35 0.90
N ASN A 49 -5.17 -9.39 0.50
CA ASN A 49 -4.14 -10.29 1.00
C ASN A 49 -3.24 -9.65 2.08
N ASN A 50 -3.58 -8.43 2.55
CA ASN A 50 -2.80 -7.66 3.54
C ASN A 50 -1.32 -7.50 3.14
N LYS A 51 -1.04 -7.31 1.85
CA LYS A 51 0.29 -7.01 1.34
C LYS A 51 0.40 -5.51 1.11
N PRO A 52 1.53 -4.87 1.43
CA PRO A 52 1.71 -3.44 1.20
C PRO A 52 1.84 -3.11 -0.30
N PHE A 53 2.39 -4.05 -1.08
CA PHE A 53 2.63 -3.89 -2.51
C PHE A 53 2.26 -5.14 -3.30
N ALA A 54 1.89 -4.90 -4.55
CA ALA A 54 1.69 -5.87 -5.62
C ALA A 54 2.73 -5.63 -6.73
N TYR A 55 2.97 -6.63 -7.58
CA TYR A 55 3.99 -6.54 -8.63
C TYR A 55 3.45 -7.05 -9.97
N LEU A 56 3.58 -6.24 -11.01
CA LEU A 56 3.39 -6.68 -12.40
C LEU A 56 4.76 -6.69 -13.08
N ILE A 57 5.22 -7.87 -13.51
CA ILE A 57 6.60 -8.07 -13.95
C ILE A 57 6.64 -8.61 -15.37
N TYR A 58 7.36 -7.92 -16.24
CA TYR A 58 7.61 -8.29 -17.63
C TYR A 58 8.98 -8.96 -17.81
N GLY A 59 9.07 -9.86 -18.78
CA GLY A 59 10.25 -10.67 -19.08
C GLY A 59 10.29 -12.03 -18.39
N ILE A 60 9.15 -12.47 -17.83
CA ILE A 60 9.01 -13.78 -17.17
C ILE A 60 7.85 -14.56 -17.79
N GLU A 61 8.10 -15.79 -18.21
CA GLU A 61 7.04 -16.65 -18.74
C GLU A 61 6.11 -17.11 -17.59
N ASP A 62 4.80 -16.83 -17.69
CA ASP A 62 3.82 -17.03 -16.60
C ASP A 62 3.78 -18.49 -16.07
N GLY A 63 3.79 -19.48 -16.98
CA GLY A 63 3.68 -20.90 -16.61
C GLY A 63 4.97 -21.51 -16.04
N THR A 64 6.12 -21.28 -16.70
CA THR A 64 7.39 -21.89 -16.29
C THR A 64 8.22 -21.02 -15.35
N ARG A 65 7.86 -19.73 -15.25
CA ARG A 65 8.62 -18.66 -14.57
C ARG A 65 10.06 -18.53 -15.00
N LYS A 66 10.35 -18.96 -16.23
CA LYS A 66 11.66 -18.71 -16.83
C LYS A 66 11.80 -17.22 -17.10
N ILE A 67 12.92 -16.68 -16.63
CA ILE A 67 13.34 -15.31 -16.92
C ILE A 67 13.90 -15.31 -18.34
N LEU A 68 13.12 -14.78 -19.28
CA LEU A 68 13.46 -14.71 -20.70
C LEU A 68 13.93 -13.30 -21.09
N GLY A 69 13.49 -12.29 -20.35
CA GLY A 69 13.65 -10.88 -20.70
C GLY A 69 12.52 -10.40 -21.60
N THR A 70 12.44 -9.09 -21.80
CA THR A 70 11.43 -8.43 -22.63
C THR A 70 12.05 -7.27 -23.42
N ASP A 71 11.50 -6.94 -24.58
CA ASP A 71 11.80 -5.70 -25.30
C ASP A 71 10.94 -4.53 -24.82
N PHE A 72 9.94 -4.79 -23.97
CA PHE A 72 9.09 -3.77 -23.39
C PHE A 72 9.84 -2.90 -22.38
N ARG A 73 9.84 -1.60 -22.65
CA ARG A 73 10.35 -0.56 -21.75
C ARG A 73 9.22 0.39 -21.38
N ALA A 74 8.67 0.20 -20.19
CA ALA A 74 7.61 1.02 -19.61
C ALA A 74 7.93 2.53 -19.64
N PHE A 75 9.17 2.94 -19.34
CA PHE A 75 9.55 4.36 -19.31
C PHE A 75 9.48 5.06 -20.66
N THR A 76 9.69 4.34 -21.75
CA THR A 76 9.78 4.93 -23.10
C THR A 76 8.59 4.61 -23.99
N LYS A 77 7.68 3.74 -23.52
CA LYS A 77 6.49 3.36 -24.27
C LYS A 77 5.55 4.55 -24.39
N LYS A 78 5.10 4.82 -25.62
CA LYS A 78 4.11 5.85 -25.92
C LYS A 78 2.75 5.28 -26.28
N VAL A 79 1.71 6.05 -25.98
CA VAL A 79 0.32 5.85 -26.39
C VAL A 79 -0.12 7.08 -27.16
N GLY A 80 -0.07 7.01 -28.49
CA GLY A 80 -0.27 8.20 -29.33
C GLY A 80 0.84 9.22 -29.06
N ASN A 81 0.48 10.40 -28.56
CA ASN A 81 1.43 11.46 -28.22
C ASN A 81 1.89 11.42 -26.76
N ASP A 82 1.18 10.70 -25.88
CA ASP A 82 1.46 10.67 -24.45
C ASP A 82 2.39 9.49 -24.10
N GLU A 83 3.10 9.62 -22.98
CA GLU A 83 3.80 8.49 -22.36
C GLU A 83 2.78 7.53 -21.74
N LEU A 84 3.04 6.23 -21.82
CA LEU A 84 2.16 5.19 -21.29
C LEU A 84 1.87 5.41 -19.80
N GLU A 85 2.88 5.82 -19.02
CA GLU A 85 2.72 6.09 -17.60
C GLU A 85 1.71 7.21 -17.35
N ILE A 86 1.83 8.33 -18.07
CA ILE A 86 0.89 9.46 -17.98
C ILE A 86 -0.52 8.99 -18.36
N TRP A 87 -0.64 8.24 -19.46
CA TRP A 87 -1.92 7.69 -19.90
C TRP A 87 -2.57 6.81 -18.84
N LEU A 88 -1.81 5.90 -18.21
CA LEU A 88 -2.31 5.02 -17.14
C LEU A 88 -2.76 5.83 -15.92
N ARG A 89 -1.96 6.82 -15.48
CA ARG A 89 -2.30 7.67 -14.32
C ARG A 89 -3.59 8.47 -14.53
N MET A 90 -3.94 8.81 -15.76
CA MET A 90 -5.21 9.51 -16.07
C MET A 90 -6.43 8.60 -16.00
N HIS A 91 -6.26 7.29 -16.21
CA HIS A 91 -7.38 6.34 -16.29
C HIS A 91 -7.54 5.47 -15.03
N ILE A 92 -6.66 5.62 -14.03
CA ILE A 92 -6.72 4.93 -12.75
C ILE A 92 -7.32 5.86 -11.67
N SER A 93 -8.30 5.35 -10.91
CA SER A 93 -8.97 6.09 -9.84
C SER A 93 -9.29 5.18 -8.65
N PRO A 94 -8.95 5.55 -7.40
CA PRO A 94 -8.19 6.73 -6.99
C PRO A 94 -6.78 6.71 -7.57
N ARG A 95 -6.15 7.89 -7.64
CA ARG A 95 -4.75 7.99 -8.05
C ARG A 95 -3.90 7.23 -7.04
N ILE A 96 -3.10 6.33 -7.55
CA ILE A 96 -2.12 5.57 -6.78
C ILE A 96 -0.72 5.90 -7.29
N ASP A 97 0.23 5.93 -6.36
CA ASP A 97 1.62 6.19 -6.69
C ASP A 97 2.37 4.88 -6.86
N TYR A 98 2.18 4.25 -8.02
CA TYR A 98 2.95 3.08 -8.40
C TYR A 98 4.33 3.51 -8.94
N GLU A 99 5.33 2.67 -8.69
CA GLU A 99 6.70 2.88 -9.14
C GLU A 99 6.97 2.00 -10.37
N THR A 100 7.50 2.60 -11.43
CA THR A 100 8.07 1.87 -12.58
C THR A 100 9.53 1.55 -12.29
N ILE A 101 9.93 0.30 -12.47
CA ILE A 101 11.31 -0.17 -12.23
C ILE A 101 11.77 -0.96 -13.46
N GLU A 102 12.95 -0.62 -13.97
CA GLU A 102 13.58 -1.31 -15.10
C GLU A 102 15.04 -1.65 -14.75
N PHE A 103 15.48 -2.86 -15.09
CA PHE A 103 16.88 -3.28 -14.91
C PHE A 103 17.22 -4.47 -15.81
N ASP A 104 18.52 -4.69 -16.03
CA ASP A 104 19.01 -5.83 -16.80
C ASP A 104 19.42 -6.96 -15.85
N TYR A 105 18.67 -8.07 -15.87
CA TYR A 105 18.93 -9.24 -15.02
C TYR A 105 20.25 -9.92 -15.41
N ALA A 106 20.47 -10.10 -16.71
CA ALA A 106 21.68 -10.63 -17.33
C ALA A 106 21.92 -9.95 -18.68
N GLU A 107 23.00 -10.29 -19.38
CA GLU A 107 23.26 -9.80 -20.73
C GLU A 107 22.08 -10.11 -21.66
N ASN A 108 21.50 -9.08 -22.29
CA ASN A 108 20.30 -9.16 -23.13
C ASN A 108 19.02 -9.66 -22.45
N VAL A 109 18.97 -9.69 -21.10
CA VAL A 109 17.77 -10.08 -20.34
C VAL A 109 17.24 -8.86 -19.59
N HIS A 110 16.45 -8.05 -20.29
CA HIS A 110 15.85 -6.84 -19.73
C HIS A 110 14.54 -7.15 -19.00
N ILE A 111 14.33 -6.54 -17.83
CA ILE A 111 13.13 -6.69 -17.01
C ILE A 111 12.52 -5.31 -16.79
N SER A 112 11.20 -5.24 -16.96
CA SER A 112 10.40 -4.06 -16.65
C SER A 112 9.29 -4.46 -15.68
N MET A 113 9.09 -3.71 -14.61
CA MET A 113 8.09 -4.05 -13.60
C MET A 113 7.41 -2.81 -13.02
N TYR A 114 6.17 -2.99 -12.57
CA TYR A 114 5.43 -2.02 -11.79
C TYR A 114 5.30 -2.53 -10.37
N LYS A 115 5.77 -1.73 -9.40
CA LYS A 115 5.51 -1.91 -7.98
C LYS A 115 4.30 -1.07 -7.60
N ILE A 116 3.21 -1.75 -7.27
CA ILE A 116 1.89 -1.16 -7.14
C ILE A 116 1.49 -1.16 -5.67
N PRO A 117 1.17 -0.02 -5.04
CA PRO A 117 0.69 -0.02 -3.66
C PRO A 117 -0.68 -0.69 -3.55
N ALA A 118 -0.93 -1.33 -2.40
CA ALA A 118 -2.25 -1.85 -2.09
C ALA A 118 -3.31 -0.73 -2.07
N ALA A 119 -4.54 -1.09 -2.40
CA ALA A 119 -5.67 -0.15 -2.37
C ALA A 119 -5.80 0.45 -0.96
N GLY A 120 -5.88 1.78 -0.91
CA GLY A 120 -5.87 2.58 0.32
C GLY A 120 -7.25 2.70 0.96
N ARG A 121 -7.99 3.78 0.68
CA ARG A 121 -9.32 4.06 1.29
C ARG A 121 -10.52 3.50 0.51
N GLN A 122 -10.34 3.22 -0.76
CA GLN A 122 -11.35 2.64 -1.64
C GLN A 122 -10.68 1.76 -2.71
N PRO A 123 -11.42 0.83 -3.33
CA PRO A 123 -10.89 0.02 -4.41
C PRO A 123 -10.36 0.85 -5.59
N VAL A 124 -9.26 0.40 -6.18
CA VAL A 124 -8.67 0.99 -7.37
C VAL A 124 -9.42 0.52 -8.60
N ALA A 125 -9.91 1.46 -9.40
CA ALA A 125 -10.60 1.27 -10.65
C ALA A 125 -9.72 1.71 -11.82
N PHE A 126 -9.89 1.04 -12.96
CA PHE A 126 -9.38 1.47 -14.25
C PHE A 126 -10.58 1.72 -15.17
N ASN A 127 -10.66 2.89 -15.80
CA ASN A 127 -11.82 3.29 -16.63
C ASN A 127 -13.17 3.10 -15.92
N ASN A 128 -13.24 3.50 -14.65
CA ASN A 128 -14.42 3.35 -13.77
C ASN A 128 -14.86 1.91 -13.49
N LYS A 129 -14.01 0.91 -13.77
CA LYS A 129 -14.27 -0.49 -13.45
C LYS A 129 -13.22 -0.99 -12.46
N THR A 130 -13.68 -1.64 -11.39
CA THR A 130 -12.81 -2.25 -10.38
C THR A 130 -12.51 -3.69 -10.76
N TYR A 131 -11.23 -4.04 -10.75
CA TYR A 131 -10.77 -5.38 -11.07
C TYR A 131 -10.18 -6.03 -9.83
N VAL A 132 -10.15 -7.36 -9.80
CA VAL A 132 -9.49 -8.16 -8.77
C VAL A 132 -8.90 -9.40 -9.41
N ARG A 133 -7.73 -9.82 -8.92
CA ARG A 133 -7.14 -11.10 -9.33
C ARG A 133 -7.74 -12.21 -8.48
N VAL A 134 -8.29 -13.22 -9.12
CA VAL A 134 -8.77 -14.46 -8.49
C VAL A 134 -7.94 -15.60 -9.06
N ASN A 135 -7.10 -16.21 -8.21
CA ASN A 135 -6.05 -17.13 -8.65
C ASN A 135 -5.14 -16.46 -9.70
N SER A 136 -5.17 -16.93 -10.95
CA SER A 136 -4.37 -16.41 -12.07
C SER A 136 -5.17 -15.57 -13.07
N VAL A 137 -6.42 -15.23 -12.76
CA VAL A 137 -7.34 -14.55 -13.68
C VAL A 137 -7.77 -13.20 -13.14
N THR A 138 -7.72 -12.17 -13.99
CA THR A 138 -8.29 -10.85 -13.73
C THR A 138 -9.79 -10.88 -13.97
N LYS A 139 -10.58 -10.50 -12.97
CA LYS A 139 -12.05 -10.44 -13.03
C LYS A 139 -12.57 -9.12 -12.48
N PHE A 140 -13.85 -8.83 -12.72
CA PHE A 140 -14.49 -7.66 -12.11
C PHE A 140 -14.69 -7.89 -10.61
N LEU A 141 -14.35 -6.90 -9.79
CA LEU A 141 -14.54 -6.99 -8.35
C LEU A 141 -16.02 -7.12 -7.97
N SER A 142 -16.92 -6.50 -8.75
CA SER A 142 -18.37 -6.58 -8.58
C SER A 142 -18.94 -7.99 -8.74
N GLU A 143 -18.22 -8.92 -9.37
CA GLU A 143 -18.62 -10.34 -9.46
C GLU A 143 -18.37 -11.08 -8.14
N PHE A 144 -17.66 -10.47 -7.18
CA PHE A 144 -17.29 -11.08 -5.89
C PHE A 144 -17.68 -10.16 -4.71
N PRO A 145 -18.97 -10.07 -4.36
CA PRO A 145 -19.45 -9.17 -3.31
C PRO A 145 -18.76 -9.37 -1.94
N GLU A 146 -18.39 -10.62 -1.61
CA GLU A 146 -17.65 -10.91 -0.37
C GLU A 146 -16.24 -10.32 -0.37
N LYS A 147 -15.52 -10.44 -1.50
CA LYS A 147 -14.19 -9.83 -1.67
C LYS A 147 -14.33 -8.31 -1.69
N GLU A 148 -15.34 -7.76 -2.36
CA GLU A 148 -15.60 -6.33 -2.37
C GLU A 148 -15.83 -5.79 -0.95
N ALA A 149 -16.72 -6.41 -0.17
CA ALA A 149 -16.99 -6.02 1.21
C ALA A 149 -15.75 -6.16 2.13
N LYS A 150 -14.86 -7.11 1.84
CA LYS A 150 -13.59 -7.25 2.56
C LYS A 150 -12.60 -6.14 2.17
N ASN A 151 -12.51 -5.81 0.88
CA ASN A 151 -11.68 -4.71 0.40
C ASN A 151 -12.12 -3.40 1.08
N TRP A 152 -13.41 -3.08 1.03
CA TRP A 152 -13.96 -1.91 1.73
C TRP A 152 -13.67 -1.89 3.23
N ARG A 153 -13.75 -3.03 3.92
CA ARG A 153 -13.38 -3.10 5.34
C ARG A 153 -11.90 -2.79 5.56
N ASN A 154 -11.02 -3.47 4.82
CA ASN A 154 -9.58 -3.26 4.92
C ASN A 154 -9.19 -1.82 4.59
N THR A 155 -9.83 -1.23 3.58
CA THR A 155 -9.56 0.13 3.14
C THR A 155 -10.10 1.19 4.11
N THR A 156 -11.22 0.91 4.76
CA THR A 156 -11.79 1.78 5.81
C THR A 156 -10.98 1.71 7.11
N THR A 157 -10.16 0.68 7.31
CA THR A 157 -9.36 0.53 8.55
C THR A 157 -8.10 1.42 8.57
N GLN A 158 -7.76 2.10 7.46
CA GLN A 158 -6.78 3.19 7.47
C GLN A 158 -7.45 4.49 7.95
N ASN A 159 -7.82 4.51 9.23
CA ASN A 159 -8.30 5.73 9.88
C ASN A 159 -7.11 6.66 10.07
N PHE A 160 -7.17 7.83 9.44
CA PHE A 160 -6.13 8.86 9.59
C PHE A 160 -5.88 9.18 11.06
N GLU A 161 -6.94 9.15 11.87
CA GLU A 161 -6.96 9.36 13.32
C GLU A 161 -6.08 8.36 14.09
N GLU A 162 -5.94 7.14 13.61
CA GLU A 162 -5.17 6.06 14.26
C GLU A 162 -3.71 6.02 13.79
N GLU A 163 -3.34 6.76 12.74
CA GLU A 163 -1.95 6.89 12.29
C GLU A 163 -1.11 7.67 13.32
N ILE A 164 0.21 7.46 13.29
CA ILE A 164 1.14 8.09 14.22
C ILE A 164 1.53 9.49 13.73
N ALA A 165 1.20 10.50 14.53
CA ALA A 165 1.66 11.88 14.34
C ALA A 165 3.11 12.07 14.78
N LYS A 166 3.51 11.40 15.89
CA LYS A 166 4.86 11.47 16.44
C LYS A 166 5.22 10.19 17.15
N GLU A 167 6.32 9.57 16.73
CA GLU A 167 6.78 8.28 17.24
C GLU A 167 7.87 8.42 18.31
N ASN A 168 8.00 7.38 19.14
CA ASN A 168 9.14 7.17 20.05
C ASN A 168 9.38 8.31 21.06
N VAL A 169 8.32 8.87 21.62
CA VAL A 169 8.38 9.90 22.67
C VAL A 169 8.47 9.29 24.07
N GLU A 170 9.23 9.95 24.94
CA GLU A 170 9.31 9.60 26.37
C GLU A 170 8.01 9.95 27.09
N LYS A 171 7.74 9.28 28.22
CA LYS A 171 6.52 9.50 29.01
C LYS A 171 6.31 10.98 29.38
N SER A 172 7.38 11.68 29.79
CA SER A 172 7.32 13.10 30.13
C SER A 172 6.95 13.96 28.92
N ALA A 173 7.49 13.63 27.74
CA ALA A 173 7.22 14.37 26.51
C ALA A 173 5.74 14.28 26.09
N VAL A 174 5.01 13.22 26.44
CA VAL A 174 3.56 13.15 26.20
C VAL A 174 2.83 14.31 26.90
N PHE A 175 3.19 14.62 28.14
CA PHE A 175 2.58 15.72 28.92
C PHE A 175 3.02 17.11 28.43
N ASP A 176 4.19 17.21 27.81
CA ASP A 176 4.68 18.45 27.21
C ASP A 176 4.01 18.73 25.86
N LEU A 177 3.78 17.67 25.08
CA LEU A 177 3.26 17.74 23.71
C LEU A 177 1.73 17.80 23.67
N LEU A 178 1.04 17.14 24.61
CA LEU A 178 -0.42 17.08 24.68
C LEU A 178 -0.99 17.84 25.89
N ASP A 179 -2.18 18.40 25.72
CA ASP A 179 -2.98 18.96 26.79
C ASP A 179 -3.82 17.89 27.48
N THR A 180 -3.19 17.20 28.43
CA THR A 180 -3.85 16.16 29.21
C THR A 180 -4.96 16.72 30.08
N GLN A 181 -4.81 17.94 30.60
CA GLN A 181 -5.81 18.57 31.47
C GLN A 181 -7.11 18.84 30.69
N LEU A 182 -6.99 19.39 29.48
CA LEU A 182 -8.12 19.69 28.61
C LEU A 182 -9.01 18.46 28.35
N TYR A 183 -8.42 17.28 28.17
CA TYR A 183 -9.20 16.04 28.00
C TYR A 183 -10.11 15.76 29.21
N PHE A 184 -9.56 15.77 30.44
CA PHE A 184 -10.34 15.45 31.63
C PHE A 184 -11.40 16.52 31.92
N ASP A 185 -11.09 17.78 31.66
CA ASP A 185 -12.02 18.90 31.80
C ASP A 185 -13.20 18.75 30.82
N LEU A 186 -12.93 18.46 29.54
CA LEU A 186 -13.96 18.25 28.52
C LEU A 186 -14.83 17.02 28.80
N MET A 187 -14.22 15.95 29.29
CA MET A 187 -14.92 14.71 29.63
C MET A 187 -15.63 14.78 31.00
N GLN A 188 -15.45 15.87 31.76
CA GLN A 188 -15.95 16.05 33.12
C GLN A 188 -15.53 14.91 34.07
N LEU A 189 -14.29 14.43 33.89
CA LEU A 189 -13.72 13.35 34.68
C LEU A 189 -12.73 13.91 35.70
N PRO A 190 -12.59 13.28 36.89
CA PRO A 190 -11.55 13.68 37.83
C PRO A 190 -10.17 13.41 37.22
N TYR A 191 -9.25 14.36 37.39
CA TYR A 191 -7.88 14.18 36.96
C TYR A 191 -7.19 13.10 37.83
N PRO A 192 -6.56 12.07 37.24
CA PRO A 192 -5.89 11.01 37.97
C PRO A 192 -4.79 11.54 38.89
N THR A 193 -4.60 10.92 40.06
CA THR A 193 -3.56 11.29 41.02
C THR A 193 -2.15 10.86 40.61
N ASP A 194 -2.04 9.90 39.69
CA ASP A 194 -0.77 9.42 39.14
C ASP A 194 -0.72 9.63 37.62
N GLN A 195 0.47 9.97 37.10
CA GLN A 195 0.73 10.11 35.67
C GLN A 195 0.45 8.82 34.90
N ASN A 196 0.62 7.64 35.54
CA ASN A 196 0.26 6.38 34.90
C ASN A 196 -1.23 6.31 34.55
N GLY A 197 -2.11 6.79 35.44
CA GLY A 197 -3.56 6.78 35.19
C GLY A 197 -3.98 7.68 34.01
N VAL A 198 -3.24 8.77 33.78
CA VAL A 198 -3.44 9.61 32.59
C VAL A 198 -3.04 8.87 31.31
N ILE A 199 -1.87 8.23 31.31
CA ILE A 199 -1.37 7.45 30.17
C ILE A 199 -2.30 6.28 29.84
N GLU A 200 -2.72 5.50 30.84
CA GLU A 200 -3.67 4.40 30.65
C GLU A 200 -4.98 4.88 30.02
N ARG A 201 -5.47 6.06 30.43
CA ARG A 201 -6.68 6.63 29.85
C ARG A 201 -6.45 7.07 28.40
N PHE A 202 -5.37 7.77 28.13
CA PHE A 202 -5.04 8.23 26.78
C PHE A 202 -4.78 7.06 25.81
N GLU A 203 -4.20 5.97 26.30
CA GLU A 203 -4.01 4.73 25.55
C GLU A 203 -5.35 4.03 25.28
N LYS A 204 -6.22 3.93 26.30
CA LYS A 204 -7.57 3.35 26.15
C LYS A 204 -8.40 4.08 25.10
N GLU A 205 -8.27 5.40 25.04
CA GLU A 205 -8.96 6.25 24.07
C GLU A 205 -8.22 6.37 22.73
N LYS A 206 -7.11 5.62 22.54
CA LYS A 206 -6.27 5.59 21.33
C LYS A 206 -5.69 6.95 20.93
N LEU A 207 -5.50 7.86 21.88
CA LEU A 207 -4.80 9.14 21.67
C LEU A 207 -3.27 8.93 21.63
N ILE A 208 -2.80 7.88 22.31
CA ILE A 208 -1.41 7.43 22.30
C ILE A 208 -1.35 5.90 22.18
N ILE A 209 -0.20 5.39 21.76
CA ILE A 209 0.10 3.95 21.66
C ILE A 209 1.41 3.66 22.39
N THR A 210 1.43 2.61 23.22
CA THR A 210 2.64 2.17 23.92
C THR A 210 3.43 1.19 23.07
N ASN A 211 4.68 1.54 22.77
CA ASN A 211 5.64 0.72 22.04
C ASN A 211 6.80 0.35 22.97
N LYS A 212 6.68 -0.80 23.65
CA LYS A 212 7.62 -1.27 24.69
C LYS A 212 7.76 -0.28 25.84
N ASP A 213 8.81 0.56 25.81
CA ASP A 213 9.13 1.55 26.84
C ASP A 213 8.88 3.00 26.37
N LYS A 214 8.43 3.18 25.13
CA LYS A 214 8.17 4.50 24.53
C LYS A 214 6.71 4.64 24.12
N TYR A 215 6.28 5.88 23.92
CA TYR A 215 4.93 6.21 23.50
C TYR A 215 4.95 6.80 22.10
N SER A 216 3.84 6.65 21.38
CA SER A 216 3.60 7.31 20.09
C SER A 216 2.27 8.04 20.16
N ILE A 217 2.22 9.26 19.64
CA ILE A 217 1.02 10.09 19.63
C ILE A 217 0.28 9.84 18.31
N THR A 218 -1.01 9.54 18.37
CA THR A 218 -1.83 9.37 17.17
C THR A 218 -2.23 10.72 16.58
N ASN A 219 -2.61 10.77 15.32
CA ASN A 219 -3.17 11.97 14.70
C ASN A 219 -4.41 12.47 15.45
N LEU A 220 -5.25 11.56 15.98
CA LEU A 220 -6.37 11.94 16.84
C LEU A 220 -5.91 12.72 18.08
N GLY A 221 -4.92 12.18 18.79
CA GLY A 221 -4.33 12.84 19.96
C GLY A 221 -3.73 14.20 19.61
N ALA A 222 -3.03 14.28 18.48
CA ALA A 222 -2.42 15.51 18.00
C ALA A 222 -3.46 16.57 17.62
N ILE A 223 -4.50 16.22 16.87
CA ILE A 223 -5.52 17.17 16.40
C ILE A 223 -6.33 17.74 17.55
N LEU A 224 -6.69 16.90 18.52
CA LEU A 224 -7.57 17.30 19.60
C LEU A 224 -6.82 17.99 20.75
N PHE A 225 -5.60 17.56 21.03
CA PHE A 225 -4.92 17.93 22.27
C PHE A 225 -3.48 18.41 22.10
N ALA A 226 -2.93 18.57 20.88
CA ALA A 226 -1.56 19.08 20.77
C ALA A 226 -1.43 20.51 21.30
N LYS A 227 -0.42 20.72 22.15
CA LYS A 227 0.06 22.07 22.51
C LYS A 227 1.09 22.55 21.49
N ARG A 228 2.09 21.71 21.20
CA ARG A 228 3.20 21.96 20.28
C ARG A 228 3.73 20.64 19.74
N LEU A 229 3.09 20.09 18.72
CA LEU A 229 3.56 18.83 18.11
C LEU A 229 4.60 19.05 17.01
#